data_AF-A0A7S0S5K2-F1
#
_entry.id   AF-A0A7S0S5K2-F1
#
_cell.length_a   1.000
_cell.length_b   1.000
_cell.length_c   1.000
_cell.angle_alpha   90.00
_cell.angle_beta   90.00
_cell.angle_gamma   90.00
#
_symmetry.space_group_name_H-M   'P 1'
#
loop_
_entity.id
_entity.type
_entity.pdbx_description
1 polymer ?
#
loop_
_entity_poly.entity_id
_entity_poly.type
_entity_poly.pdbx_seq_one_letter_code
_entity_poly.pdbx_strand_id
1 'polypeptide(L)'
;QVDLLLAACNVGRPVCEGPFFSMHEVYHTALKNKFLDKAAAYGLSKETLKYNGFEIQYKNDFKITALDYVLALTAHLGRRRTDSDCSLSIFHSALDALHPQYEEGIKQLKSAIERAKALAVKVVEEGGLLVTRRQVQGGKHDPCWYLDLSSMTFQSSQDFHHHSTLVRLALFVRDAWTQRVKTPQSLVVIGPPDAQDMCHVVSVRKSQQAGQLQNNPLAIPFQEVLAEHTNDEVSQATFDNTIYTIKRAHVYTFVEELRALIKSYNEGGDMMGVL
;
A
#
# COMPACT_ATOMS: atom_id res chain seq x y z
N GLN A 1 12.65 10.80 -16.36
CA GLN A 1 11.70 11.88 -15.97
C GLN A 1 12.00 12.42 -14.58
N VAL A 2 12.25 11.59 -13.56
CA VAL A 2 12.66 12.07 -12.22
C VAL A 2 13.93 12.92 -12.26
N ASP A 3 15.00 12.48 -12.92
CA ASP A 3 16.23 13.27 -13.04
C ASP A 3 16.01 14.63 -13.75
N LEU A 4 15.06 14.70 -14.70
CA LEU A 4 14.70 15.94 -15.38
C LEU A 4 13.96 16.91 -14.45
N LEU A 5 13.07 16.39 -13.60
CA LEU A 5 12.40 17.19 -12.57
C LEU A 5 13.40 17.72 -11.55
N LEU A 6 14.33 16.88 -11.09
CA LEU A 6 15.39 17.29 -10.16
C LEU A 6 16.32 18.34 -10.77
N ALA A 7 16.72 18.15 -12.03
CA ALA A 7 17.48 19.14 -12.78
C ALA A 7 16.71 20.47 -12.93
N ALA A 8 15.40 20.42 -13.21
CA ALA A 8 14.56 21.61 -13.28
C ALA A 8 14.41 22.35 -11.94
N CYS A 9 14.63 21.66 -10.81
CA CYS A 9 14.68 22.24 -9.47
C CYS A 9 16.08 22.78 -9.11
N ASN A 10 17.08 22.64 -9.98
CA ASN A 10 18.50 22.90 -9.71
C ASN A 10 19.05 22.10 -8.52
N VAL A 11 18.61 20.85 -8.36
CA VAL A 11 19.15 19.94 -7.35
C VAL A 11 19.88 18.81 -8.06
N GLY A 12 21.20 18.77 -7.90
CA GLY A 12 22.03 17.74 -8.51
C GLY A 12 21.83 16.38 -7.84
N ARG A 13 21.99 15.29 -8.61
CA ARG A 13 21.84 13.92 -8.10
C ARG A 13 22.67 13.62 -6.83
N PRO A 14 23.94 14.06 -6.70
CA PRO A 14 24.72 13.83 -5.47
C PRO A 14 24.09 14.45 -4.21
N VAL A 15 23.36 15.55 -4.37
CA VAL A 15 22.65 16.22 -3.28
C VAL A 15 21.39 15.43 -2.91
N CYS A 16 20.70 14.85 -3.89
CA CYS A 16 19.49 14.05 -3.69
C CYS A 16 19.77 12.67 -3.07
N GLU A 17 20.96 12.10 -3.29
CA GLU A 17 21.36 10.81 -2.73
C GLU A 17 21.78 10.91 -1.25
N GLY A 18 22.09 12.13 -0.77
CA GLY A 18 22.42 12.40 0.62
C GLY A 18 21.20 12.45 1.55
N PRO A 19 21.40 12.37 2.88
CA PRO A 19 20.32 12.52 3.84
C PRO A 19 19.68 13.92 3.76
N PHE A 20 18.35 13.98 3.72
CA PHE A 20 17.62 15.25 3.60
C PHE A 20 17.99 16.26 4.69
N PHE A 21 18.19 15.82 5.94
CA PHE A 21 18.56 16.70 7.06
C PHE A 21 19.99 17.25 6.98
N SER A 22 20.86 16.64 6.15
CA SER A 22 22.23 17.12 5.91
C SER A 22 22.32 17.99 4.67
N MET A 23 21.20 18.24 4.00
CA MET A 23 21.16 19.03 2.77
C MET A 23 21.38 20.51 3.09
N HIS A 24 22.14 21.21 2.25
CA HIS A 24 22.37 22.64 2.43
C HIS A 24 21.03 23.42 2.28
N GLU A 25 20.82 24.44 3.11
CA GLU A 25 19.55 25.21 3.20
C GLU A 25 19.04 25.70 1.83
N VAL A 26 19.95 26.18 0.98
CA VAL A 26 19.66 26.61 -0.40
C VAL A 26 18.87 25.56 -1.19
N TYR A 27 19.17 24.27 -1.02
CA TYR A 27 18.45 23.19 -1.69
C TYR A 27 17.11 22.88 -1.03
N HIS A 28 16.97 23.05 0.29
CA HIS A 28 15.67 22.96 0.96
C HIS A 28 14.70 24.01 0.42
N THR A 29 15.14 25.27 0.29
CA THR A 29 14.33 26.34 -0.28
C THR A 29 14.01 26.07 -1.76
N ALA A 30 14.98 25.58 -2.52
CA ALA A 30 14.79 25.22 -3.92
C ALA A 30 13.76 24.09 -4.08
N LEU A 31 13.85 23.02 -3.30
CA LEU A 31 12.87 21.93 -3.30
C LEU A 31 11.49 22.45 -2.89
N LYS A 32 11.37 23.25 -1.83
CA LYS A 32 10.06 23.72 -1.37
C LYS A 32 9.35 24.59 -2.40
N ASN A 33 10.07 25.51 -3.05
CA ASN A 33 9.47 26.49 -3.95
C ASN A 33 9.43 25.98 -5.40
N LYS A 34 10.58 25.55 -5.94
CA LYS A 34 10.68 25.17 -7.36
C LYS A 34 10.01 23.84 -7.67
N PHE A 35 10.02 22.88 -6.74
CA PHE A 35 9.37 21.59 -6.99
C PHE A 35 7.88 21.78 -7.24
N LEU A 36 7.20 22.61 -6.45
CA LEU A 36 5.77 22.88 -6.63
C LEU A 36 5.50 23.64 -7.94
N ASP A 37 6.37 24.57 -8.32
CA ASP A 37 6.24 25.32 -9.57
C ASP A 37 6.46 24.44 -10.81
N LYS A 38 7.36 23.45 -10.71
CA LYS A 38 7.70 22.55 -11.82
C LYS A 38 6.85 21.29 -11.85
N ALA A 39 6.28 20.86 -10.73
CA ALA A 39 5.52 19.62 -10.57
C ALA A 39 4.42 19.41 -11.63
N ALA A 40 3.66 20.47 -11.95
CA ALA A 40 2.56 20.39 -12.92
C ALA A 40 3.04 19.98 -14.33
N ALA A 41 4.23 20.41 -14.75
CA ALA A 41 4.81 20.04 -16.04
C ALA A 41 5.17 18.55 -16.13
N TYR A 42 5.25 17.86 -14.98
CA TYR A 42 5.52 16.43 -14.86
C TYR A 42 4.28 15.63 -14.45
N GLY A 43 3.08 16.22 -14.53
CA GLY A 43 1.82 15.55 -14.22
C GLY A 43 1.57 15.34 -12.72
N LEU A 44 2.31 16.04 -11.86
CA LEU A 44 2.07 16.02 -10.41
C LEU A 44 1.17 17.21 -10.04
N SER A 45 0.02 16.94 -9.40
CA SER A 45 -0.88 18.02 -9.00
C SER A 45 -0.42 18.65 -7.69
N LYS A 46 -0.47 19.98 -7.61
CA LYS A 46 -0.08 20.72 -6.39
C LYS A 46 -0.90 20.29 -5.16
N GLU A 47 -2.17 19.97 -5.37
CA GLU A 47 -3.10 19.49 -4.35
C GLU A 47 -2.72 18.13 -3.78
N THR A 48 -2.08 17.25 -4.57
CA THR A 48 -1.59 15.96 -4.07
C THR A 48 -0.21 16.06 -3.40
N LEU A 49 0.57 17.09 -3.74
CA LEU A 49 1.91 17.29 -3.19
C LEU A 49 1.94 18.14 -1.92
N LYS A 50 0.92 18.97 -1.68
CA LYS A 50 0.83 19.84 -0.51
C LYS A 50 -0.41 19.52 0.32
N TYR A 51 -0.18 19.08 1.54
CA TYR A 51 -1.22 18.86 2.54
C TYR A 51 -0.83 19.50 3.87
N ASN A 52 -1.83 19.90 4.65
CA ASN A 52 -1.61 20.32 6.03
C ASN A 52 -1.36 19.08 6.88
N GLY A 53 -0.38 19.13 7.76
CA GLY A 53 -0.01 18.01 8.61
C GLY A 53 0.55 18.50 9.94
N PHE A 54 0.87 17.52 10.79
CA PHE A 54 1.48 17.76 12.09
C PHE A 54 2.90 17.21 12.10
N GLU A 55 3.80 17.93 12.75
CA GLU A 55 5.16 17.49 13.05
C GLU A 55 5.31 17.47 14.56
N ILE A 56 5.91 16.41 15.08
CA ILE A 56 6.32 16.34 16.48
C ILE A 56 7.84 16.43 16.51
N GLN A 57 8.33 17.33 17.35
CA GLN A 57 9.75 17.44 17.66
C GLN A 57 10.01 16.85 19.04
N TYR A 58 10.88 15.85 19.09
CA TYR A 58 11.39 15.24 20.31
C TYR A 58 12.81 15.73 20.55
N LYS A 59 13.02 16.41 21.68
CA LYS A 59 14.30 17.04 22.02
C LYS A 59 14.76 17.98 20.87
N ASN A 60 16.06 18.19 20.71
CA ASN A 60 16.59 19.14 19.72
C ASN A 60 16.92 18.49 18.37
N ASP A 61 16.93 17.16 18.30
CA ASP A 61 17.61 16.39 17.26
C ASP A 61 16.68 15.44 16.49
N PHE A 62 15.44 15.23 16.93
CA PHE A 62 14.54 14.29 16.28
C PHE A 62 13.19 14.93 15.95
N LYS A 63 12.90 15.07 14.65
CA LYS A 63 11.64 15.56 14.11
C LYS A 63 10.98 14.48 13.27
N ILE A 64 9.67 14.34 13.40
CA ILE A 64 8.91 13.35 12.65
C ILE A 64 7.52 13.88 12.34
N THR A 65 7.07 13.71 11.09
CA THR A 65 5.71 14.06 10.71
C THR A 65 4.72 12.98 11.14
N ALA A 66 3.46 13.33 11.35
CA ALA A 66 2.42 12.35 11.66
C ALA A 66 2.32 11.25 10.59
N LEU A 67 2.54 11.60 9.31
CA LEU A 67 2.54 10.64 8.21
C LEU A 67 3.71 9.66 8.32
N ASP A 68 4.94 10.15 8.55
CA ASP A 68 6.12 9.30 8.72
C ASP A 68 5.96 8.37 9.90
N TYR A 69 5.34 8.84 10.97
CA TYR A 69 5.02 8.05 12.15
C TYR A 69 4.09 6.88 11.80
N VAL A 70 2.99 7.14 11.10
CA VAL A 70 2.04 6.11 10.66
C VAL A 70 2.72 5.13 9.70
N LEU A 71 3.52 5.63 8.77
CA LEU A 71 4.26 4.79 7.81
C LEU A 71 5.27 3.88 8.52
N ALA A 72 5.97 4.39 9.53
CA ALA A 72 6.90 3.62 10.36
C ALA A 72 6.15 2.53 11.13
N LEU A 73 5.12 2.89 11.91
CA LEU A 73 4.38 1.93 12.74
C LEU A 73 3.70 0.85 11.90
N THR A 74 3.03 1.21 10.81
CA THR A 74 2.34 0.23 9.96
C THR A 74 3.32 -0.64 9.19
N ALA A 75 4.50 -0.12 8.81
CA ALA A 75 5.56 -0.95 8.29
C ALA A 75 6.01 -1.95 9.35
N HIS A 76 6.26 -1.49 10.59
CA HIS A 76 6.68 -2.32 11.73
C HIS A 76 5.68 -3.44 12.04
N LEU A 77 4.39 -3.12 12.16
CA LEU A 77 3.32 -4.09 12.36
C LEU A 77 3.23 -5.13 11.24
N GLY A 78 3.54 -4.74 10.00
CA GLY A 78 3.62 -5.65 8.85
C GLY A 78 4.85 -6.54 8.81
N ARG A 79 5.54 -6.79 9.95
CA ARG A 79 6.71 -7.70 10.02
C ARG A 79 6.27 -9.10 9.62
N ARG A 80 7.12 -9.79 8.87
CA ARG A 80 6.97 -11.22 8.64
C ARG A 80 6.90 -11.89 10.01
N ARG A 81 5.81 -12.62 10.24
CA ARG A 81 5.61 -13.41 11.45
C ARG A 81 6.22 -14.78 11.17
N THR A 82 7.19 -15.19 11.97
CA THR A 82 7.70 -16.57 11.91
C THR A 82 6.82 -17.49 12.75
N ASP A 83 6.32 -16.99 13.88
CA ASP A 83 5.57 -17.77 14.88
C ASP A 83 4.48 -16.91 15.56
N SER A 84 3.55 -17.52 16.31
CA SER A 84 2.45 -16.82 16.99
C SER A 84 2.93 -15.78 18.02
N ASP A 85 3.96 -16.12 18.80
CA ASP A 85 4.56 -15.24 19.82
C ASP A 85 5.25 -14.01 19.20
N CYS A 86 5.60 -14.11 17.92
CA CYS A 86 6.13 -13.01 17.14
C CYS A 86 5.08 -11.89 16.95
N SER A 87 3.79 -12.22 16.87
CA SER A 87 2.74 -11.22 16.62
C SER A 87 2.57 -10.26 17.80
N LEU A 88 2.53 -10.79 19.03
CA LEU A 88 2.36 -9.98 20.24
C LEU A 88 3.60 -9.13 20.54
N SER A 89 4.79 -9.70 20.33
CA SER A 89 6.05 -8.96 20.50
C SER A 89 6.22 -7.84 19.46
N ILE A 90 5.85 -8.07 18.19
CA ILE A 90 5.81 -7.01 17.16
C ILE A 90 4.83 -5.91 17.56
N PHE A 91 3.65 -6.28 18.07
CA PHE A 91 2.66 -5.32 18.53
C PHE A 91 3.18 -4.47 19.70
N HIS A 92 3.73 -5.09 20.74
CA HIS A 92 4.33 -4.36 21.86
C HIS A 92 5.50 -3.48 21.41
N SER A 93 6.34 -3.95 20.50
CA SER A 93 7.43 -3.15 19.94
C SER A 93 6.91 -1.93 19.14
N ALA A 94 5.78 -2.07 18.44
CA ALA A 94 5.10 -0.94 17.79
C ALA A 94 4.48 0.03 18.81
N LEU A 95 3.95 -0.51 19.92
CA LEU A 95 3.42 0.28 21.03
C LEU A 95 4.53 1.07 21.74
N ASP A 96 5.68 0.45 21.99
CA ASP A 96 6.85 1.12 22.57
C ASP A 96 7.34 2.25 21.65
N ALA A 97 7.27 2.05 20.34
CA ALA A 97 7.60 3.09 19.36
C ALA A 97 6.67 4.32 19.43
N LEU A 98 5.47 4.21 20.00
CA LEU A 98 4.58 5.36 20.30
C LEU A 98 5.07 6.22 21.47
N HIS A 99 6.10 5.77 22.19
CA HIS A 99 6.64 6.45 23.37
C HIS A 99 8.12 6.89 23.18
N PRO A 100 8.41 7.76 22.19
CA PRO A 100 9.76 8.24 21.90
C PRO A 100 10.30 9.22 22.94
N GLN A 101 9.59 9.48 24.04
CA GLN A 101 10.20 10.08 25.22
C GLN A 101 11.22 9.14 25.89
N TYR A 102 11.08 7.82 25.69
CA TYR A 102 12.00 6.81 26.20
C TYR A 102 13.03 6.42 25.12
N GLU A 103 14.24 6.04 25.56
CA GLU A 103 15.33 5.66 24.67
C GLU A 103 14.97 4.47 23.78
N GLU A 104 14.37 3.43 24.37
CA GLU A 104 13.93 2.26 23.61
C GLU A 104 12.83 2.62 22.61
N GLY A 105 11.90 3.51 22.98
CA GLY A 105 10.86 4.00 22.05
C GLY A 105 11.44 4.71 20.83
N ILE A 106 12.43 5.60 21.00
CA ILE A 106 13.13 6.24 19.88
C ILE A 106 13.84 5.20 19.00
N LYS A 107 14.51 4.23 19.62
CA LYS A 107 15.24 3.18 18.91
C LYS A 107 14.30 2.32 18.07
N GLN A 108 13.15 1.93 18.62
CA GLN A 108 12.11 1.18 17.90
C GLN A 108 11.53 2.00 16.75
N LEU A 109 11.24 3.29 16.99
CA LEU A 109 10.74 4.19 15.96
C LEU A 109 11.75 4.39 14.81
N LYS A 110 13.04 4.59 15.10
CA LYS A 110 14.10 4.67 14.08
C LYS A 110 14.20 3.38 13.25
N SER A 111 14.15 2.22 13.91
CA SER A 111 14.12 0.92 13.22
C SER A 111 12.89 0.78 12.32
N ALA A 112 11.72 1.23 12.78
CA ALA A 112 10.48 1.22 12.03
C ALA A 112 10.53 2.15 10.81
N ILE A 113 11.16 3.32 10.91
CA ILE A 113 11.38 4.25 9.79
C ILE A 113 12.25 3.61 8.71
N GLU A 114 13.40 3.02 9.06
CA GLU A 114 14.27 2.37 8.08
C GLU A 114 13.56 1.22 7.37
N ARG A 115 12.72 0.49 8.11
CA ARG A 115 11.88 -0.54 7.52
C ARG A 115 10.82 0.03 6.58
N ALA A 116 10.19 1.14 6.93
CA ALA A 116 9.22 1.80 6.07
C ALA A 116 9.85 2.24 4.74
N LYS A 117 11.08 2.78 4.79
CA LYS A 117 11.87 3.12 3.58
C LYS A 117 12.14 1.88 2.73
N ALA A 118 12.66 0.81 3.33
CA ALA A 118 12.96 -0.43 2.62
C ALA A 118 11.71 -1.03 1.97
N LEU A 119 10.58 -1.03 2.67
CA LEU A 119 9.31 -1.50 2.14
C LEU A 119 8.79 -0.61 0.99
N ALA A 120 8.92 0.71 1.11
CA ALA A 120 8.51 1.64 0.05
C ALA A 120 9.31 1.40 -1.24
N VAL A 121 10.63 1.17 -1.14
CA VAL A 121 11.48 0.82 -2.28
C VAL A 121 10.97 -0.47 -2.95
N LYS A 122 10.76 -1.53 -2.17
CA LYS A 122 10.23 -2.82 -2.69
C LYS A 122 8.87 -2.68 -3.36
N VAL A 123 7.95 -1.88 -2.79
CA VAL A 123 6.64 -1.61 -3.38
C VAL A 123 6.78 -0.95 -4.76
N VAL A 124 7.67 0.04 -4.88
CA VAL A 124 7.90 0.76 -6.14
C VAL A 124 8.56 -0.16 -7.18
N GLU A 125 9.58 -0.92 -6.79
CA GLU A 125 10.30 -1.83 -7.68
C GLU A 125 9.39 -2.95 -8.21
N GLU A 126 8.77 -3.71 -7.31
CA GLU A 126 7.93 -4.85 -7.68
C GLU A 126 6.63 -4.37 -8.34
N GLY A 127 5.96 -3.36 -7.77
CA GLY A 127 4.75 -2.78 -8.35
C GLY A 127 4.99 -2.19 -9.74
N GLY A 128 6.14 -1.53 -9.94
CA GLY A 128 6.54 -0.99 -11.23
C GLY A 128 6.76 -2.08 -12.27
N LEU A 129 7.37 -3.20 -11.89
CA LEU A 129 7.54 -4.38 -12.74
C LEU A 129 6.20 -5.00 -13.12
N LEU A 130 5.29 -5.19 -12.15
CA LEU A 130 3.95 -5.75 -12.39
C LEU A 130 3.14 -4.92 -13.39
N VAL A 131 3.17 -3.58 -13.23
CA VAL A 131 2.54 -2.63 -14.16
C VAL A 131 3.19 -2.66 -15.54
N THR A 132 4.52 -2.68 -15.59
CA THR A 132 5.26 -2.65 -16.87
C THR A 132 5.06 -3.95 -17.66
N ARG A 133 5.01 -5.09 -16.96
CA ARG A 133 4.77 -6.43 -17.51
C ARG A 133 3.29 -6.73 -17.77
N ARG A 134 2.38 -5.76 -17.54
CA ARG A 134 0.93 -5.90 -17.74
C ARG A 134 0.33 -7.11 -17.03
N GLN A 135 0.75 -7.34 -15.78
CA GLN A 135 0.29 -8.46 -14.95
C GLN A 135 -1.08 -8.19 -14.30
N VAL A 136 -1.55 -6.94 -14.35
CA VAL A 136 -2.90 -6.57 -13.92
C VAL A 136 -3.89 -7.05 -14.97
N GLN A 137 -4.82 -7.90 -14.55
CA GLN A 137 -5.91 -8.44 -15.35
C GLN A 137 -7.14 -7.55 -15.24
N GLY A 138 -7.93 -7.52 -16.31
CA GLY A 138 -9.12 -6.71 -16.43
C GLY A 138 -8.93 -5.49 -17.35
N GLY A 139 -9.93 -5.22 -18.16
CA GLY A 139 -10.02 -4.12 -19.09
C GLY A 139 -10.67 -2.87 -18.51
N LYS A 140 -10.94 -1.91 -19.39
CA LYS A 140 -11.62 -0.65 -19.05
C LYS A 140 -13.09 -0.83 -18.64
N HIS A 141 -13.72 -1.88 -19.15
CA HIS A 141 -15.14 -2.17 -18.92
C HIS A 141 -15.37 -3.17 -17.79
N ASP A 142 -14.30 -3.72 -17.23
CA ASP A 142 -14.41 -4.66 -16.13
C ASP A 142 -14.70 -3.92 -14.82
N PRO A 143 -15.55 -4.47 -13.96
CA PRO A 143 -16.00 -3.82 -12.73
C PRO A 143 -14.91 -3.76 -11.65
N CYS A 144 -13.84 -4.53 -11.80
CA CYS A 144 -12.61 -4.41 -11.03
C CYS A 144 -11.44 -5.01 -11.81
N TRP A 145 -10.24 -4.63 -11.40
CA TRP A 145 -9.01 -5.30 -11.86
C TRP A 145 -8.58 -6.37 -10.87
N TYR A 146 -7.79 -7.31 -11.36
CA TYR A 146 -7.24 -8.42 -10.59
C TYR A 146 -5.74 -8.50 -10.75
N LEU A 147 -5.04 -8.79 -9.66
CA LEU A 147 -3.62 -9.10 -9.67
C LEU A 147 -3.40 -10.35 -8.81
N ASP A 148 -2.97 -11.42 -9.44
CA ASP A 148 -2.69 -12.69 -8.75
C ASP A 148 -1.18 -12.89 -8.61
N LEU A 149 -0.68 -12.81 -7.38
CA LEU A 149 0.72 -13.07 -7.04
C LEU A 149 0.95 -14.49 -6.52
N SER A 150 -0.11 -15.31 -6.37
CA SER A 150 -0.05 -16.63 -5.75
C SER A 150 0.80 -17.64 -6.54
N SER A 151 0.89 -17.43 -7.85
CA SER A 151 1.70 -18.24 -8.77
C SER A 151 3.01 -17.57 -9.18
N MET A 152 3.24 -16.31 -8.76
CA MET A 152 4.41 -15.53 -9.15
C MET A 152 5.57 -15.78 -8.20
N THR A 153 6.77 -15.87 -8.77
CA THR A 153 8.02 -15.90 -8.00
C THR A 153 8.78 -14.60 -8.23
N PHE A 154 9.10 -13.90 -7.15
CA PHE A 154 9.87 -12.66 -7.19
C PHE A 154 10.66 -12.48 -5.89
N GLN A 155 11.74 -11.73 -5.95
CA GLN A 155 12.77 -11.67 -4.89
C GLN A 155 12.22 -11.21 -3.55
N SER A 156 11.24 -10.29 -3.56
CA SER A 156 10.66 -9.69 -2.37
C SER A 156 9.31 -10.32 -1.96
N SER A 157 8.95 -11.51 -2.44
CA SER A 157 7.61 -12.10 -2.19
C SER A 157 7.25 -12.19 -0.71
N GLN A 158 8.23 -12.52 0.13
CA GLN A 158 8.07 -12.66 1.58
C GLN A 158 7.66 -11.37 2.28
N ASP A 159 8.01 -10.19 1.74
CA ASP A 159 7.63 -8.91 2.30
C ASP A 159 6.13 -8.61 2.11
N PHE A 160 5.47 -9.32 1.19
CA PHE A 160 4.06 -9.16 0.84
C PHE A 160 3.17 -10.28 1.40
N HIS A 161 3.70 -11.14 2.28
CA HIS A 161 2.93 -12.13 3.03
C HIS A 161 2.05 -11.51 4.14
N HIS A 162 2.16 -10.22 4.42
CA HIS A 162 1.31 -9.57 5.42
C HIS A 162 0.32 -8.64 4.75
N HIS A 163 -0.95 -8.68 5.16
CA HIS A 163 -2.01 -7.87 4.53
C HIS A 163 -1.67 -6.37 4.48
N SER A 164 -1.06 -5.79 5.53
CA SER A 164 -0.74 -4.36 5.55
C SER A 164 0.31 -3.95 4.51
N THR A 165 1.26 -4.83 4.19
CA THR A 165 2.27 -4.57 3.14
C THR A 165 1.68 -4.83 1.76
N LEU A 166 0.82 -5.86 1.63
CA LEU A 166 0.08 -6.15 0.41
C LEU A 166 -0.87 -5.02 0.01
N VAL A 167 -1.56 -4.39 0.96
CA VAL A 167 -2.41 -3.20 0.70
C VAL A 167 -1.58 -2.06 0.12
N ARG A 168 -0.36 -1.82 0.59
CA ARG A 168 0.51 -0.76 0.02
C ARG A 168 0.88 -1.06 -1.43
N LEU A 169 1.21 -2.31 -1.73
CA LEU A 169 1.44 -2.75 -3.12
C LEU A 169 0.19 -2.57 -3.98
N ALA A 170 -0.98 -2.99 -3.47
CA ALA A 170 -2.25 -2.86 -4.16
C ALA A 170 -2.59 -1.39 -4.48
N LEU A 171 -2.43 -0.48 -3.51
CA LEU A 171 -2.64 0.95 -3.72
C LEU A 171 -1.69 1.51 -4.78
N PHE A 172 -0.39 1.18 -4.70
CA PHE A 172 0.60 1.62 -5.67
C PHE A 172 0.28 1.11 -7.09
N VAL A 173 0.01 -0.20 -7.23
CA VAL A 173 -0.29 -0.82 -8.53
C VAL A 173 -1.59 -0.24 -9.11
N ARG A 174 -2.64 -0.07 -8.29
CA ARG A 174 -3.89 0.56 -8.73
C ARG A 174 -3.64 1.96 -9.28
N ASP A 175 -2.89 2.79 -8.56
CA ASP A 175 -2.65 4.19 -8.96
C ASP A 175 -1.79 4.25 -10.22
N ALA A 176 -0.72 3.45 -10.28
CA ALA A 176 0.15 3.36 -11.45
C ALA A 176 -0.58 2.81 -12.68
N TRP A 177 -1.43 1.78 -12.50
CA TRP A 177 -2.24 1.22 -13.59
C TRP A 177 -3.30 2.22 -14.06
N THR A 178 -3.95 2.94 -13.15
CA THR A 178 -4.87 4.05 -13.47
C THR A 178 -4.18 5.10 -14.32
N GLN A 179 -2.94 5.48 -13.99
CA GLN A 179 -2.18 6.42 -14.81
C GLN A 179 -1.85 5.88 -16.21
N ARG A 180 -1.72 4.56 -16.35
CA ARG A 180 -1.47 3.89 -17.63
C ARG A 180 -2.72 3.79 -18.50
N VAL A 181 -3.85 3.36 -17.94
CA VAL A 181 -5.09 3.06 -18.69
C VAL A 181 -6.13 4.19 -18.64
N LYS A 182 -5.85 5.26 -17.88
CA LYS A 182 -6.66 6.48 -17.74
C LYS A 182 -8.10 6.26 -17.27
N THR A 183 -8.34 5.14 -16.59
CA THR A 183 -9.66 4.78 -16.04
C THR A 183 -9.44 4.28 -14.62
N PRO A 184 -9.97 4.93 -13.58
CA PRO A 184 -9.82 4.48 -12.21
C PRO A 184 -10.73 3.29 -11.94
N GLN A 185 -10.18 2.21 -11.39
CA GLN A 185 -10.94 1.01 -11.02
C GLN A 185 -10.47 0.47 -9.67
N SER A 186 -11.38 -0.20 -8.94
CA SER A 186 -10.99 -1.00 -7.78
C SER A 186 -10.07 -2.14 -8.22
N LEU A 187 -9.17 -2.57 -7.34
CA LEU A 187 -8.21 -3.64 -7.59
C LEU A 187 -8.31 -4.69 -6.48
N VAL A 188 -8.44 -5.95 -6.89
CA VAL A 188 -8.29 -7.12 -6.02
C VAL A 188 -6.88 -7.67 -6.21
N VAL A 189 -6.16 -7.85 -5.11
CA VAL A 189 -4.80 -8.43 -5.12
C VAL A 189 -4.78 -9.68 -4.26
N ILE A 190 -4.32 -10.77 -4.86
CA ILE A 190 -4.00 -12.02 -4.17
C ILE A 190 -2.48 -12.00 -3.95
N GLY A 191 -2.07 -12.07 -2.68
CA GLY A 191 -0.67 -12.10 -2.27
C GLY A 191 0.01 -13.44 -2.57
N PRO A 192 1.35 -13.47 -2.49
CA PRO A 192 2.10 -14.73 -2.58
C PRO A 192 1.76 -15.66 -1.40
N PRO A 193 1.84 -16.99 -1.60
CA PRO A 193 1.57 -17.97 -0.55
C PRO A 193 2.61 -17.88 0.56
N ASP A 194 2.16 -17.94 1.81
CA ASP A 194 3.02 -18.03 2.97
C ASP A 194 3.55 -19.46 3.22
N ALA A 195 4.16 -19.70 4.37
CA ALA A 195 4.70 -21.02 4.73
C ALA A 195 3.62 -22.10 4.93
N GLN A 196 2.36 -21.71 5.09
CA GLN A 196 1.20 -22.58 5.24
C GLN A 196 0.43 -22.74 3.92
N ASP A 197 1.01 -22.27 2.81
CA ASP A 197 0.37 -22.22 1.47
C ASP A 197 -0.91 -21.36 1.46
N MET A 198 -0.99 -20.39 2.38
CA MET A 198 -2.10 -19.46 2.50
C MET A 198 -1.77 -18.14 1.82
N CYS A 199 -2.72 -17.59 1.07
CA CYS A 199 -2.60 -16.33 0.36
C CYS A 199 -3.53 -15.30 1.00
N HIS A 200 -3.01 -14.10 1.30
CA HIS A 200 -3.88 -12.98 1.64
C HIS A 200 -4.56 -12.44 0.39
N VAL A 201 -5.85 -12.15 0.48
CA VAL A 201 -6.60 -11.43 -0.53
C VAL A 201 -6.96 -10.06 0.04
N VAL A 202 -6.63 -9.01 -0.69
CA VAL A 202 -6.98 -7.63 -0.33
C VAL A 202 -7.73 -6.99 -1.49
N SER A 203 -8.72 -6.16 -1.17
CA SER A 203 -9.35 -5.30 -2.17
C SER A 203 -9.13 -3.82 -1.83
N VAL A 204 -8.81 -3.03 -2.85
CA VAL A 204 -8.68 -1.58 -2.73
C VAL A 204 -9.65 -0.89 -3.68
N ARG A 205 -10.34 0.13 -3.19
CA ARG A 205 -11.30 0.93 -3.97
C ARG A 205 -10.65 1.70 -5.11
N LYS A 206 -11.48 2.12 -6.08
CA LYS A 206 -11.08 2.89 -7.27
C LYS A 206 -10.30 4.18 -7.00
N SER A 207 -10.62 4.89 -5.92
CA SER A 207 -9.96 6.14 -5.55
C SER A 207 -10.04 6.35 -4.05
N GLN A 208 -8.98 6.89 -3.45
CA GLN A 208 -9.02 7.37 -2.07
C GLN A 208 -9.14 8.89 -2.07
N GLN A 209 -10.19 9.41 -1.43
CA GLN A 209 -10.37 10.84 -1.23
C GLN A 209 -10.31 11.13 0.27
N ALA A 210 -9.43 12.04 0.66
CA ALA A 210 -9.29 12.46 2.04
C ALA A 210 -10.59 13.15 2.52
N GLY A 211 -11.06 12.81 3.72
CA GLY A 211 -12.21 13.47 4.36
C GLY A 211 -13.59 13.02 3.88
N GLN A 212 -13.69 12.05 2.97
CA GLN A 212 -14.98 11.46 2.56
C GLN A 212 -15.22 10.12 3.23
N LEU A 213 -16.47 9.67 3.29
CA LEU A 213 -16.77 8.28 3.62
C LEU A 213 -16.10 7.38 2.57
N GLN A 214 -15.50 6.31 3.03
CA GLN A 214 -14.55 5.52 2.25
C GLN A 214 -15.01 4.06 2.25
N ASN A 215 -16.18 3.79 1.66
CA ASN A 215 -16.74 2.45 1.54
C ASN A 215 -16.02 1.64 0.45
N ASN A 216 -15.79 0.35 0.70
CA ASN A 216 -15.29 -0.57 -0.31
C ASN A 216 -16.45 -1.43 -0.83
N PRO A 217 -16.90 -1.24 -2.09
CA PRO A 217 -18.05 -1.97 -2.63
C PRO A 217 -17.78 -3.48 -2.76
N LEU A 218 -16.51 -3.89 -2.68
CA LEU A 218 -16.12 -5.29 -2.78
C LEU A 218 -16.27 -6.05 -1.46
N ALA A 219 -16.58 -5.39 -0.34
CA ALA A 219 -16.73 -6.06 0.95
C ALA A 219 -17.86 -7.11 0.94
N ILE A 220 -19.02 -6.77 0.39
CA ILE A 220 -20.18 -7.69 0.35
C ILE A 220 -19.91 -8.88 -0.60
N PRO A 221 -19.50 -8.68 -1.87
CA PRO A 221 -19.18 -9.80 -2.75
C PRO A 221 -18.11 -10.73 -2.18
N PHE A 222 -17.12 -10.20 -1.47
CA PHE A 222 -16.13 -11.02 -0.77
C PHE A 222 -16.77 -11.89 0.31
N GLN A 223 -17.63 -11.32 1.16
CA GLN A 223 -18.29 -12.09 2.21
C GLN A 223 -19.16 -13.22 1.63
N GLU A 224 -19.86 -12.97 0.54
CA GLU A 224 -20.73 -13.96 -0.10
C GLU A 224 -19.94 -15.13 -0.72
N VAL A 225 -18.92 -14.86 -1.53
CA VAL A 225 -18.07 -15.92 -2.11
C VAL A 225 -17.43 -16.76 -1.00
N LEU A 226 -17.03 -16.13 0.10
CA LEU A 226 -16.40 -16.82 1.21
C LEU A 226 -17.37 -17.65 2.05
N ALA A 227 -18.63 -17.21 2.19
CA ALA A 227 -19.69 -17.99 2.84
C ALA A 227 -20.07 -19.25 2.04
N GLU A 228 -19.82 -19.27 0.74
CA GLU A 228 -19.99 -20.46 -0.09
C GLU A 228 -18.78 -21.41 0.04
N HIS A 229 -17.63 -20.90 0.50
CA HIS A 229 -16.35 -21.62 0.63
C HIS A 229 -15.99 -22.01 2.08
N THR A 230 -16.90 -21.80 3.04
CA THR A 230 -16.65 -21.88 4.51
C THR A 230 -16.42 -23.28 5.11
N ASN A 231 -15.96 -24.26 4.33
CA ASN A 231 -15.44 -25.50 4.90
C ASN A 231 -13.99 -25.28 5.34
N ASP A 232 -13.74 -24.76 6.56
CA ASP A 232 -12.44 -24.66 7.27
C ASP A 232 -11.21 -24.05 6.52
N GLU A 233 -11.38 -23.57 5.29
CA GLU A 233 -10.28 -23.27 4.35
C GLU A 233 -10.11 -21.78 4.02
N VAL A 234 -11.06 -20.98 4.50
CA VAL A 234 -11.05 -19.53 4.44
C VAL A 234 -11.28 -19.00 5.85
N SER A 235 -10.34 -18.22 6.35
CA SER A 235 -10.52 -17.48 7.59
C SER A 235 -10.55 -15.97 7.32
N GLN A 236 -11.44 -15.28 8.02
CA GLN A 236 -11.36 -13.82 8.12
C GLN A 236 -10.05 -13.48 8.82
N ALA A 237 -9.10 -12.94 8.06
CA ALA A 237 -7.74 -12.71 8.52
C ALA A 237 -7.64 -11.54 9.51
N THR A 238 -8.60 -10.61 9.46
CA THR A 238 -8.55 -9.34 10.17
C THR A 238 -9.96 -8.81 10.48
N PHE A 239 -10.06 -7.79 11.33
CA PHE A 239 -11.31 -7.05 11.56
C PHE A 239 -11.83 -6.30 10.32
N ASP A 240 -11.05 -6.23 9.23
CA ASP A 240 -11.42 -5.59 7.98
C ASP A 240 -12.11 -6.61 7.06
N ASN A 241 -13.37 -6.33 6.68
CA ASN A 241 -14.18 -7.15 5.78
C ASN A 241 -13.73 -7.08 4.30
N THR A 242 -12.54 -6.56 4.04
CA THR A 242 -11.94 -6.49 2.70
C THR A 242 -10.63 -7.26 2.61
N ILE A 243 -10.25 -7.94 3.69
CA ILE A 243 -8.99 -8.67 3.83
C ILE A 243 -9.26 -10.08 4.35
N TYR A 244 -8.85 -11.07 3.57
CA TYR A 244 -9.10 -12.48 3.86
C TYR A 244 -7.86 -13.32 3.59
N THR A 245 -7.90 -14.56 4.04
CA THR A 245 -6.86 -15.55 3.74
C THR A 245 -7.51 -16.79 3.13
N ILE A 246 -6.98 -17.26 2.00
CA ILE A 246 -7.45 -18.45 1.28
C ILE A 246 -6.26 -19.36 0.98
N LYS A 247 -6.45 -20.69 0.93
CA LYS A 247 -5.37 -21.58 0.44
C LYS A 247 -5.10 -21.30 -1.04
N ARG A 248 -3.82 -21.41 -1.43
CA ARG A 248 -3.37 -21.22 -2.82
C ARG A 248 -4.17 -22.05 -3.83
N ALA A 249 -4.52 -23.29 -3.47
CA ALA A 249 -5.28 -24.19 -4.33
C ALA A 249 -6.67 -23.66 -4.74
N HIS A 250 -7.27 -22.76 -3.94
CA HIS A 250 -8.61 -22.21 -4.19
C HIS A 250 -8.59 -20.83 -4.84
N VAL A 251 -7.41 -20.23 -5.06
CA VAL A 251 -7.29 -18.89 -5.63
C VAL A 251 -8.04 -18.76 -6.96
N TYR A 252 -7.90 -19.75 -7.84
CA TYR A 252 -8.56 -19.73 -9.15
C TYR A 252 -10.09 -19.73 -9.02
N THR A 253 -10.64 -20.68 -8.26
CA THR A 253 -12.09 -20.81 -8.03
C THR A 253 -12.67 -19.54 -7.40
N PHE A 254 -12.02 -19.05 -6.33
CA PHE A 254 -12.42 -17.83 -5.64
C PHE A 254 -12.48 -16.62 -6.58
N VAL A 255 -11.46 -16.43 -7.43
CA VAL A 255 -11.41 -15.29 -8.36
C VAL A 255 -12.51 -15.37 -9.41
N GLU A 256 -12.78 -16.56 -9.96
CA GLU A 256 -13.80 -16.73 -10.99
C GLU A 256 -15.22 -16.50 -10.43
N GLU A 257 -15.52 -17.01 -9.24
CA GLU A 257 -16.80 -16.76 -8.58
C GLU A 257 -16.99 -15.30 -8.19
N LEU A 258 -15.94 -14.69 -7.63
CA LEU A 258 -15.95 -13.26 -7.32
C LEU A 258 -16.20 -12.41 -8.57
N ARG A 259 -15.61 -12.76 -9.71
CA ARG A 259 -15.88 -12.10 -11.00
C ARG A 259 -17.33 -12.24 -11.42
N ALA A 260 -17.89 -13.45 -11.33
CA ALA A 260 -19.27 -13.73 -11.68
C ALA A 260 -20.25 -12.93 -10.81
N LEU A 261 -20.02 -12.89 -9.50
CA LEU A 261 -20.85 -12.17 -8.54
C LEU A 261 -20.79 -10.65 -8.71
N ILE A 262 -19.59 -10.09 -8.88
CA ILE A 262 -19.46 -8.65 -9.12
C ILE A 262 -20.16 -8.26 -10.44
N LYS A 263 -20.07 -9.11 -11.47
CA LYS A 263 -20.77 -8.87 -12.74
C LYS A 263 -22.29 -8.89 -12.56
N SER A 264 -22.84 -9.86 -11.82
CA SER A 264 -24.28 -9.95 -11.59
C SER A 264 -24.82 -8.73 -10.84
N TYR A 265 -24.08 -8.20 -9.85
CA TYR A 265 -24.50 -6.99 -9.13
C TYR A 265 -24.53 -5.74 -10.02
N ASN A 266 -23.62 -5.64 -10.99
CA ASN A 266 -23.60 -4.52 -11.93
C ASN A 266 -24.73 -4.62 -12.97
N GLU A 267 -25.11 -5.83 -13.36
CA GLU A 267 -26.23 -6.07 -14.28
C GLU A 267 -27.60 -5.94 -13.60
N GLY A 268 -27.69 -6.29 -12.31
CA GLY A 268 -28.90 -6.20 -11.50
C GLY A 268 -29.22 -4.81 -10.91
N GLY A 269 -28.30 -3.85 -11.01
CA GLY A 269 -28.48 -2.48 -10.50
C GLY A 269 -28.29 -2.30 -8.99
N ASP A 270 -28.08 -3.38 -8.23
CA ASP A 270 -27.97 -3.36 -6.75
C ASP A 270 -26.71 -2.64 -6.24
N MET A 271 -25.63 -2.54 -7.03
CA MET A 271 -24.43 -1.78 -6.62
C MET A 271 -24.59 -0.25 -6.65
N MET A 272 -25.68 0.29 -7.22
CA MET A 272 -25.93 1.74 -7.22
C MET A 272 -26.50 2.25 -5.90
N GLY A 273 -26.92 1.37 -4.97
CA GLY A 273 -27.51 1.73 -3.68
C GLY A 273 -26.54 1.84 -2.49
N VAL A 274 -25.25 1.49 -2.68
CA VAL A 274 -24.26 1.37 -1.58
C VAL A 274 -23.07 2.35 -1.74
N LEU A 275 -23.14 3.27 -2.72
CA LEU A 275 -22.15 4.33 -2.93
C LEU A 275 -22.41 5.58 -2.08
#